data_AF-A0A4Y3WD28-F1
#
_entry.id   AF-A0A4Y3WD28-F1
#
_cell.length_a   1.000
_cell.length_b   1.000
_cell.length_c   1.000
_cell.angle_alpha   90.00
_cell.angle_beta   90.00
_cell.angle_gamma   90.00
#
_symmetry.space_group_name_H-M   'P 1'
#
loop_
_entity.id
_entity.type
_entity.pdbx_description
1 polymer ?
#
loop_
_entity_poly.entity_id
_entity_poly.type
_entity_poly.pdbx_seq_one_letter_code
_entity_poly.pdbx_strand_id
1 'polypeptide(L)' 'MARYDIDNWRFSINASNLFDKHYVAGCFDLVQCNAGRVRTVLGRVSYRW' A
#
# COMPACT_ATOMS: atom_id res chain seq x y z
N MET A 1 -0.11 -8.72 2.45
CA MET A 1 0.27 -8.90 1.02
C MET A 1 -0.12 -10.30 0.62
N ALA A 2 -0.90 -10.43 -0.45
CA ALA A 2 -1.19 -11.71 -1.09
C ALA A 2 -0.32 -11.86 -2.33
N ARG A 3 0.19 -13.06 -2.59
CA ARG A 3 1.07 -13.35 -3.72
C ARG A 3 0.74 -14.73 -4.28
N TYR A 4 0.81 -14.83 -5.60
CA TYR A 4 0.60 -16.06 -6.34
C TYR A 4 1.65 -16.18 -7.46
N ASP A 5 2.28 -17.34 -7.55
CA ASP A 5 3.28 -17.67 -8.56
C ASP A 5 2.72 -18.81 -9.44
N ILE A 6 2.79 -18.66 -10.76
CA ILE A 6 2.38 -19.67 -11.74
C ILE A 6 3.33 -19.64 -12.93
N ASP A 7 3.97 -20.77 -13.21
CA ASP A 7 5.04 -20.88 -14.21
C ASP A 7 6.08 -19.76 -14.07
N ASN A 8 6.30 -19.02 -15.15
CA ASN A 8 7.21 -17.87 -15.24
C ASN A 8 6.57 -16.55 -14.78
N TRP A 9 5.31 -16.57 -14.34
CA TRP A 9 4.55 -15.40 -13.92
C TRP A 9 4.43 -15.30 -12.40
N ARG A 10 4.51 -14.07 -11.90
CA ARG A 10 4.25 -13.72 -10.51
C ARG A 10 3.26 -12.57 -10.43
N PHE A 11 2.23 -12.78 -9.61
CA PHE A 11 1.21 -11.80 -9.27
C PHE A 11 1.31 -11.50 -7.78
N SER A 12 1.22 -10.22 -7.40
CA SER A 12 1.13 -9.83 -6.00
C SER A 12 0.20 -8.64 -5.83
N ILE A 13 -0.55 -8.65 -4.74
CA ILE A 13 -1.42 -7.56 -4.31
C ILE A 13 -1.01 -7.14 -2.90
N ASN A 14 -0.74 -5.85 -2.73
CA ASN A 14 -0.50 -5.24 -1.44
C ASN A 14 -1.58 -4.19 -1.16
N ALA A 15 -2.01 -4.09 0.10
CA ALA A 15 -2.92 -3.06 0.57
C ALA A 15 -2.29 -2.37 1.77
N SER A 16 -2.18 -1.05 1.72
CA SER A 16 -1.81 -0.21 2.86
C SER A 16 -3.05 0.50 3.39
N ASN A 17 -3.07 0.74 4.71
CA ASN A 17 -4.24 1.27 5.42
C ASN A 17 -5.51 0.42 5.14
N LEU A 18 -5.45 -0.88 5.44
CA LEU A 18 -6.47 -1.88 5.07
C LEU A 18 -7.89 -1.52 5.53
N PHE A 19 -7.99 -0.94 6.73
CA PHE A 19 -9.25 -0.54 7.34
C PHE A 19 -9.63 0.92 7.06
N ASP A 20 -8.92 1.60 6.15
CA ASP A 20 -9.16 3.00 5.77
C ASP A 20 -9.24 3.96 6.96
N LYS A 21 -8.33 3.75 7.91
CA LYS A 21 -8.20 4.58 9.09
C LYS A 21 -7.89 6.01 8.65
N HIS A 22 -8.65 6.96 9.18
CA HIS A 22 -8.31 8.37 9.10
C HIS A 22 -7.34 8.69 10.23
N TYR A 23 -6.16 9.20 9.90
CA TYR A 23 -5.10 9.49 10.87
C TYR A 23 -4.21 10.63 10.38
N VAL A 24 -3.46 11.22 11.31
CA VAL A 24 -2.41 12.20 11.02
C VAL A 24 -1.11 11.45 10.80
N ALA A 25 -0.47 11.62 9.64
CA ALA A 25 0.81 10.98 9.35
C ALA A 25 1.99 11.63 10.07
N GLY A 26 1.89 12.93 10.34
CA GLY A 26 2.91 13.67 11.07
C GLY A 26 2.61 15.15 11.12
N CYS A 27 3.19 15.84 12.11
CA CYS A 27 3.06 17.28 12.29
C CYS A 27 4.43 17.95 12.19
N PHE A 28 4.45 19.13 11.60
CA PHE A 28 5.64 19.98 11.56
C PHE A 28 5.75 20.79 12.87
N ASP A 29 4.62 21.26 13.39
CA ASP A 29 4.50 21.93 14.69
C ASP A 29 3.11 21.67 15.32
N LEU A 30 2.76 22.38 16.40
CA LEU A 30 1.51 22.19 17.15
C LEU A 30 0.23 22.54 16.37
N VAL A 31 0.33 23.33 15.30
CA VAL A 31 -0.82 23.79 14.50
C VAL A 31 -0.78 23.31 13.06
N GLN A 32 0.34 22.75 12.59
CA GLN A 32 0.50 22.26 11.24
C GLN A 32 0.74 20.74 11.19
N CYS A 33 -0.25 20.00 10.70
CA CYS A 33 -0.23 18.55 10.56
C CYS A 33 -0.63 18.08 9.16
N ASN A 34 -0.07 16.95 8.73
CA ASN A 34 -0.37 16.32 7.45
C ASN A 34 -1.21 15.06 7.66
N ALA A 35 -2.29 14.94 6.89
CA ALA A 35 -3.12 13.74 6.88
C ALA A 35 -2.33 12.53 6.34
N GLY A 36 -2.61 11.36 6.91
CA GLY A 36 -2.08 10.09 6.42
C GLY A 36 -2.69 9.68 5.09
N ARG A 37 -1.99 8.80 4.38
CA ARG A 37 -2.48 8.28 3.09
C ARG A 37 -3.74 7.45 3.32
N VAL A 38 -4.73 7.66 2.45
CA VAL A 38 -5.92 6.82 2.35
C VAL A 38 -5.54 5.39 1.95
N ARG A 39 -6.48 4.45 2.11
CA ARG A 39 -6.29 3.07 1.65
C ARG A 39 -5.78 3.02 0.22
N THR A 40 -4.65 2.34 0.04
CA THR A 40 -4.03 2.16 -1.28
C THR A 40 -3.86 0.67 -1.56
N VAL A 41 -4.30 0.23 -2.72
CA VAL A 41 -4.13 -1.15 -3.18
C VAL A 41 -3.23 -1.15 -4.42
N LEU A 42 -2.13 -1.88 -4.35
CA LEU A 42 -1.13 -1.98 -5.41
C LEU A 42 -1.04 -3.42 -5.91
N GLY A 43 -1.34 -3.60 -7.19
CA GLY A 43 -1.08 -4.85 -7.93
C GLY A 43 0.28 -4.79 -8.61
N ARG A 44 1.00 -5.91 -8.63
CA ARG A 44 2.24 -6.09 -9.39
C ARG A 44 2.21 -7.42 -10.13
N VAL A 45 2.62 -7.37 -11.40
CA VAL A 45 2.82 -8.53 -12.25
C VAL A 45 4.28 -8.53 -12.72
N SER A 46 4.94 -9.68 -12.70
CA SER A 46 6.30 -9.81 -13.24
C SER A 46 6.49 -11.15 -13.92
N TYR A 47 7.20 -11.15 -15.04
CA TYR A 47 7.62 -12.35 -15.77
C TYR A 47 9.12 -12.63 -15.51
N ARG A 48 9.49 -13.90 -15.39
CA ARG A 48 10.88 -14.36 -15.26
C ARG A 48 11.24 -15.21 -16.49
N TRP A 49 12.35 -14.85 -17.14
CA TRP A 49 12.90 -15.54 -18.31
C TRP A 49 13.96 -16.54 -17.87
#